data_AF-A0A3E4V7P5-F1
#
_entry.id   AF-A0A3E4V7P5-F1
#
_cell.length_a   1.000
_cell.length_b   1.000
_cell.length_c   1.000
_cell.angle_alpha   90.00
_cell.angle_beta   90.00
_cell.angle_gamma   90.00
#
_symmetry.space_group_name_H-M   'P 1'
#
loop_
_entity.id
_entity.type
_entity.pdbx_description
1 polymer ?
#
loop_
_entity_poly.entity_id
_entity_poly.type
_entity_poly.pdbx_seq_one_letter_code
_entity_poly.pdbx_strand_id
1 'polypeptide(L)'
;MAFCKNCGNQIEDNAATCPNCGASQNTTPQATDNGGFLWGLLGCCIPIVGLVLFLVWKDTKPKTSKAAGIGALVGVILMILYYILIAVVGVGFAAMGF
;
A
#
# COMPACT_ATOMS: atom_id res chain seq x y z
N MET A 1 -22.35 -11.73 -16.04
CA MET A 1 -22.45 -13.10 -16.60
C MET A 1 -21.06 -13.52 -17.00
N ALA A 2 -20.42 -14.38 -16.20
CA ALA A 2 -19.08 -14.88 -16.47
C ALA A 2 -19.16 -16.24 -17.18
N PHE A 3 -18.10 -16.62 -17.88
CA PHE A 3 -17.99 -17.92 -18.55
C PHE A 3 -16.82 -18.69 -17.96
N CYS A 4 -17.01 -20.00 -17.80
CA CYS A 4 -15.97 -20.88 -17.29
C CYS A 4 -14.78 -20.92 -18.26
N LYS A 5 -13.58 -20.63 -17.75
CA LYS A 5 -12.33 -20.61 -18.55
C LYS A 5 -11.90 -21.98 -19.09
N ASN A 6 -12.47 -23.08 -18.57
CA ASN A 6 -12.10 -24.44 -18.96
C ASN A 6 -13.15 -25.09 -19.87
N CYS A 7 -14.44 -24.97 -19.55
CA CYS A 7 -15.52 -25.65 -20.29
C CYS A 7 -16.44 -24.72 -21.09
N GLY A 8 -16.31 -23.40 -20.97
CA GLY A 8 -17.14 -22.44 -21.72
C GLY A 8 -18.59 -22.32 -21.25
N ASN A 9 -19.02 -23.05 -20.22
CA ASN A 9 -20.37 -22.87 -19.65
C ASN A 9 -20.52 -21.51 -18.95
N GLN A 10 -21.74 -20.98 -18.99
CA GLN A 10 -22.12 -19.80 -18.20
C GLN A 10 -22.03 -20.11 -16.71
N ILE A 11 -21.37 -19.23 -15.97
CA ILE A 11 -21.22 -19.27 -14.52
C ILE A 11 -21.64 -17.92 -13.93
N GLU A 12 -22.12 -17.95 -12.70
CA GLU A 12 -22.33 -16.72 -11.92
C GLU A 12 -21.00 -15.99 -11.69
N ASP A 13 -21.04 -14.66 -11.71
CA ASP A 13 -19.85 -13.79 -11.69
C ASP A 13 -18.97 -13.97 -10.42
N ASN A 14 -19.44 -14.70 -9.41
CA ASN A 14 -18.75 -14.95 -8.14
C ASN A 14 -18.63 -16.45 -7.79
N ALA A 15 -18.93 -17.36 -8.73
CA ALA A 15 -18.70 -18.79 -8.49
C ALA A 15 -17.20 -19.05 -8.39
N ALA A 16 -16.72 -19.52 -7.23
CA ALA A 16 -15.32 -19.90 -7.03
C ALA A 16 -14.94 -21.19 -7.77
N THR A 17 -15.92 -21.98 -8.22
CA THR A 17 -15.73 -23.27 -8.90
C THR A 17 -16.88 -23.50 -9.87
N CYS A 18 -16.58 -24.00 -11.07
CA CYS A 18 -17.60 -24.30 -12.07
C CYS A 18 -18.39 -25.57 -11.66
N PRO A 19 -19.73 -25.52 -11.53
CA PRO A 19 -20.53 -26.69 -11.16
C PRO A 19 -20.58 -27.77 -12.25
N ASN A 20 -20.18 -27.45 -13.48
CA ASN A 20 -20.25 -28.37 -14.61
C ASN A 20 -18.94 -29.15 -14.84
N CYS A 21 -17.78 -28.52 -14.63
CA CYS A 21 -16.48 -29.16 -14.86
C CYS A 21 -15.55 -29.21 -13.64
N GLY A 22 -15.95 -28.62 -12.50
CA GLY A 22 -15.15 -28.59 -11.28
C GLY A 22 -13.92 -27.67 -11.33
N ALA A 23 -13.69 -26.94 -12.42
CA ALA A 23 -12.55 -26.03 -12.53
C ALA A 23 -12.74 -24.80 -11.64
N SER A 24 -11.75 -24.47 -10.81
CA SER A 24 -11.77 -23.26 -9.99
C SER A 24 -11.81 -22.00 -10.86
N GLN A 25 -12.77 -21.13 -10.59
CA GLN A 25 -12.96 -19.86 -11.28
C GLN A 25 -12.58 -18.78 -10.27
N ASN A 26 -11.36 -18.28 -10.36
CA ASN A 26 -10.90 -17.22 -9.48
C ASN A 26 -11.47 -15.88 -9.99
N THR A 27 -12.77 -15.67 -9.77
CA THR A 27 -13.51 -14.44 -10.10
C THR A 27 -13.68 -13.58 -8.84
N THR A 28 -12.73 -13.65 -7.91
CA THR A 28 -12.64 -12.62 -6.89
C THR A 28 -12.44 -11.29 -7.64
N PRO A 29 -13.23 -10.23 -7.39
CA PRO A 29 -12.86 -8.90 -7.85
C PRO A 29 -11.52 -8.62 -7.18
N GLN A 30 -10.44 -8.84 -7.94
CA GLN A 30 -9.12 -8.36 -7.59
C GLN A 30 -9.29 -6.84 -7.62
N ALA A 31 -9.69 -6.26 -6.48
CA ALA A 31 -9.71 -4.83 -6.27
C ALA A 31 -8.39 -4.34 -6.85
N THR A 32 -8.49 -3.62 -7.96
CA THR A 32 -7.37 -3.40 -8.88
C THR A 32 -6.17 -2.98 -8.05
N ASP A 33 -5.15 -3.82 -8.01
CA ASP A 33 -3.94 -3.63 -7.20
C ASP A 33 -3.04 -2.60 -7.86
N ASN A 34 -3.61 -1.45 -8.17
CA ASN A 34 -2.91 -0.23 -8.50
C ASN A 34 -2.38 0.36 -7.19
N GLY A 35 -1.47 -0.39 -6.55
CA GLY A 35 -0.56 0.11 -5.54
C GLY A 35 0.41 1.08 -6.19
N GLY A 36 -0.12 2.23 -6.60
CA GLY A 36 0.64 3.31 -7.19
C GLY A 36 1.31 4.15 -6.10
N PHE A 37 2.33 4.88 -6.53
CA PHE A 37 3.06 5.95 -5.82
C PHE A 37 2.21 6.77 -4.84
N LEU A 38 0.92 6.98 -5.15
CA LEU A 38 -0.05 7.69 -4.32
C LEU A 38 -0.22 7.10 -2.90
N TRP A 39 -0.18 5.78 -2.74
CA TRP A 39 -0.27 5.13 -1.43
C TRP A 39 0.99 5.34 -0.58
N GLY A 40 2.16 5.41 -1.22
CA GLY A 40 3.40 5.79 -0.55
C GLY A 40 3.40 7.27 -0.13
N LEU A 41 2.82 8.15 -0.96
CA LEU A 41 2.72 9.58 -0.66
C LEU A 41 1.78 9.86 0.53
N LEU A 42 0.66 9.14 0.65
CA LEU A 42 -0.19 9.20 1.84
C LEU A 42 0.56 8.73 3.11
N GLY A 43 1.38 7.69 2.99
CA GLY A 43 2.25 7.24 4.09
C GLY A 43 3.30 8.28 4.49
N CYS A 44 3.78 9.09 3.55
CA CYS A 44 4.74 10.16 3.80
C CYS A 44 4.16 11.31 4.65
N CYS A 45 2.91 11.72 4.41
CA CYS A 45 2.28 12.81 5.15
C CYS A 45 1.84 12.43 6.57
N ILE A 46 1.47 11.16 6.81
CA ILE A 46 1.03 10.68 8.13
C ILE A 46 1.63 9.28 8.38
N PRO A 47 2.84 9.20 8.96
CA PRO A 47 3.57 7.94 9.09
C PRO A 47 2.83 6.89 9.94
N ILE A 48 2.00 7.33 10.90
CA ILE A 48 1.14 6.46 11.71
C ILE A 48 0.10 5.74 10.85
N VAL A 49 -0.54 6.46 9.92
CA VAL A 49 -1.57 5.90 9.03
C VAL A 49 -0.93 4.90 8.06
N GLY A 50 0.28 5.19 7.57
CA GLY A 50 1.05 4.26 6.73
C GLY A 50 1.42 2.95 7.44
N LEU A 51 1.80 3.00 8.73
CA LEU A 51 2.06 1.80 9.56
C LEU A 51 0.79 0.98 9.82
N VAL A 52 -0.34 1.63 10.10
CA VAL A 52 -1.63 0.95 10.33
C VAL A 52 -2.13 0.27 9.05
N LEU A 53 -2.03 0.96 7.91
CA LEU A 53 -2.37 0.40 6.59
C LEU A 53 -1.46 -0.76 6.19
N PHE A 54 -0.16 -0.68 6.50
CA PHE A 54 0.78 -1.78 6.30
C PHE A 54 0.35 -3.04 7.05
N LEU A 55 -0.08 -2.90 8.31
CA LEU A 55 -0.54 -4.02 9.14
C LEU A 55 -1.87 -4.60 8.64
N VAL A 56 -2.85 -3.75 8.31
CA VAL A 56 -4.19 -4.18 7.82
C VAL A 56 -4.11 -4.88 6.46
N TRP A 57 -3.20 -4.47 5.58
CA TRP A 57 -3.01 -5.05 4.24
C TRP A 57 -1.86 -6.05 4.14
N LYS A 58 -1.25 -6.43 5.27
CA LYS A 58 -0.12 -7.38 5.31
C LYS A 58 -0.46 -8.71 4.62
N ASP A 59 -1.64 -9.24 4.91
CA ASP A 59 -2.01 -10.60 4.51
C ASP A 59 -2.93 -10.64 3.28
N THR A 60 -3.55 -9.50 2.91
CA THR A 60 -4.51 -9.42 1.80
C THR A 60 -3.92 -8.83 0.51
N LYS A 61 -2.93 -7.93 0.61
CA LYS A 61 -2.46 -7.10 -0.52
C LYS A 61 -0.93 -6.82 -0.43
N PRO A 62 -0.06 -7.78 -0.79
CA PRO A 62 1.38 -7.70 -0.49
C PRO A 62 2.15 -6.65 -1.31
N LYS A 63 1.62 -6.19 -2.45
CA LYS A 63 2.29 -5.16 -3.28
C LYS A 63 2.01 -3.74 -2.78
N THR A 64 0.76 -3.47 -2.41
CA THR A 64 0.32 -2.15 -1.92
C THR A 64 0.80 -1.90 -0.50
N SER A 65 0.85 -2.93 0.35
CA SER A 65 1.40 -2.82 1.70
C SER A 65 2.87 -2.40 1.67
N LYS A 66 3.71 -2.99 0.81
CA LYS A 66 5.11 -2.58 0.64
C LYS A 66 5.24 -1.11 0.22
N ALA A 67 4.40 -0.62 -0.69
CA ALA A 67 4.44 0.79 -1.11
C ALA A 67 4.06 1.75 0.03
N ALA A 68 3.01 1.44 0.79
CA ALA A 68 2.59 2.23 1.95
C ALA A 68 3.65 2.24 3.08
N GLY A 69 4.25 1.07 3.34
CA GLY A 69 5.30 0.92 4.35
C GLY A 69 6.57 1.69 3.98
N ILE A 70 7.02 1.63 2.71
CA ILE A 70 8.18 2.40 2.23
C ILE A 70 7.90 3.91 2.33
N GLY A 71 6.70 4.36 1.97
CA GLY A 71 6.29 5.77 2.09
C GLY A 71 6.36 6.30 3.51
N ALA A 72 5.89 5.52 4.50
CA ALA A 72 5.98 5.89 5.92
C ALA A 72 7.44 5.97 6.40
N LEU A 73 8.28 5.02 5.99
CA LEU A 73 9.67 4.93 6.42
C LEU A 73 10.50 6.10 5.87
N VAL A 74 10.31 6.44 4.59
CA VAL A 74 10.96 7.60 3.94
C VAL A 74 10.50 8.92 4.57
N GLY A 75 9.20 9.08 4.87
CA GLY A 75 8.66 10.29 5.51
C GLY A 75 9.25 10.54 6.90
N VAL A 76 9.37 9.49 7.73
CA VAL A 76 10.00 9.60 9.06
C VAL A 76 11.48 9.99 8.95
N ILE A 77 12.23 9.37 8.03
CA ILE A 77 13.65 9.68 7.83
C ILE A 77 13.83 11.14 7.40
N LEU A 78 13.04 11.62 6.43
CA LEU A 78 13.11 13.01 5.98
C LEU A 78 12.77 14.01 7.09
N MET A 79 11.75 13.74 7.90
CA MET A 79 11.39 14.56 9.06
C MET A 79 12.53 14.65 10.07
N ILE A 80 13.17 13.53 10.40
CA ILE A 80 14.30 13.48 11.33
C ILE A 80 15.48 14.28 10.77
N LEU A 81 15.84 14.08 9.50
CA LEU A 81 16.93 14.81 8.86
C LEU A 81 16.69 16.32 8.84
N TYR A 82 15.44 16.74 8.55
CA TYR A 82 15.06 18.16 8.57
C TYR A 82 15.19 18.78 9.96
N TYR A 83 14.72 18.08 11.01
CA TYR A 83 14.88 18.52 12.39
C TYR A 83 16.35 18.64 12.81
N ILE A 84 17.20 17.69 12.42
CA ILE A 84 18.64 17.74 12.69
C ILE A 84 19.27 18.95 11.99
N LEU A 85 18.88 19.22 10.74
CA LEU A 85 19.38 20.37 9.99
C LEU A 85 19.01 21.70 10.68
N ILE A 86 17.74 21.85 11.09
CA ILE A 86 17.29 23.02 11.86
C ILE A 86 18.00 23.11 13.20
N ALA A 87 18.23 21.99 13.90
CA ALA A 87 18.92 22.02 15.18
C ALA A 87 20.38 22.48 15.01
N VAL A 88 21.10 21.99 14.01
CA VAL A 88 22.49 22.41 13.74
C VAL A 88 22.55 23.86 13.30
N VAL A 89 21.68 24.28 12.38
CA VAL A 89 21.61 25.67 11.90
C VAL A 89 21.16 26.59 13.02
N GLY A 90 20.16 26.22 13.81
CA GLY A 90 19.61 27.00 14.91
C GLY A 90 20.56 27.14 16.09
N VAL A 91 21.25 26.06 16.47
CA VAL A 91 22.31 26.11 17.50
C VAL A 91 23.50 26.92 16.98
N GLY A 92 23.86 26.79 15.69
CA GLY A 92 24.90 27.62 15.08
C GLY A 92 24.53 29.11 15.04
N PHE A 93 23.28 29.45 14.68
CA PHE A 93 22.75 30.81 14.71
C PHE A 93 22.71 31.38 16.13
N ALA A 94 22.24 30.61 17.11
CA ALA A 94 22.23 31.01 18.52
C ALA A 94 23.65 31.19 19.09
N ALA A 95 24.61 30.36 18.67
CA ALA A 95 26.01 30.49 19.06
C ALA A 95 26.72 31.69 18.41
N MET A 96 26.21 32.20 17.28
CA MET A 96 26.72 33.41 16.61
C MET A 96 26.14 34.72 17.16
N GLY A 97 25.25 34.67 18.16
CA GLY A 97 24.88 35.84 18.97
C GLY A 97 24.13 36.97 18.25
N PHE A 98 23.33 36.66 17.21
CA PHE A 98 22.34 37.59 16.65
C PHE A 98 21.04 37.57 17.46
#